data_AF-A0A961LN67-F1
#
_entry.id   AF-A0A961LN67-F1
#
_cell.length_a   1.000
_cell.length_b   1.000
_cell.length_c   1.000
_cell.angle_alpha   90.00
_cell.angle_beta   90.00
_cell.angle_gamma   90.00
#
_symmetry.space_group_name_H-M   'P 1'
#
loop_
_entity.id
_entity.type
_entity.pdbx_description
1 polymer ?
#
loop_
_entity_poly.entity_id
_entity_poly.type
_entity_poly.pdbx_seq_one_letter_code
_entity_poly.pdbx_strand_id
1 'polypeptide(L)'
;MTHPESCRQPAAMALVVLAILQGVMLAAMLARVPPHPPFTIALFAMGPWLGACLAAIAVSLMCGAESSRAGKGFALLSTVMALVSYGPQKWVDPAIGQIWPAVLAAQIACATILIRTSLPLAIRFRRKAQAVPS
;
A
#
# COMPACT_ATOMS: atom_id res chain seq x y z
N MET A 1 -21.15 14.65 -15.45
CA MET A 1 -20.40 13.86 -16.46
C MET A 1 -19.42 12.95 -15.73
N THR A 2 -19.81 11.69 -15.52
CA THR A 2 -18.97 10.66 -14.90
C THR A 2 -18.13 10.00 -15.99
N HIS A 3 -16.83 10.28 -16.04
CA HIS A 3 -15.91 9.59 -16.94
C HIS A 3 -15.81 8.10 -16.55
N PRO A 4 -16.20 7.15 -17.42
CA PRO A 4 -16.09 5.71 -17.18
C PRO A 4 -14.62 5.22 -17.04
N GLU A 5 -13.67 6.09 -17.37
CA GLU A 5 -12.21 5.92 -17.27
C GLU A 5 -11.73 5.59 -15.84
N SER A 6 -12.47 6.04 -14.81
CA SER A 6 -12.09 5.88 -13.40
C SER A 6 -12.13 4.43 -12.91
N CYS A 7 -12.88 3.56 -13.61
CA CYS A 7 -13.00 2.13 -13.28
C CYS A 7 -11.75 1.29 -13.63
N ARG A 8 -10.69 1.86 -14.20
CA ARG A 8 -9.48 1.13 -14.64
C ARG A 8 -8.18 1.75 -14.14
N GLN A 9 -8.08 2.05 -12.86
CA GLN A 9 -6.79 2.38 -12.23
C GLN A 9 -6.33 1.23 -11.33
N PRO A 10 -5.48 0.31 -11.83
CA PRO A 10 -4.96 -0.81 -11.05
C PRO A 10 -4.30 -0.40 -9.73
N ALA A 11 -3.62 0.75 -9.67
CA ALA A 11 -3.05 1.24 -8.41
C ALA A 11 -4.14 1.65 -7.40
N ALA A 12 -5.26 2.22 -7.85
CA ALA A 12 -6.38 2.53 -6.97
C ALA A 12 -7.03 1.24 -6.42
N MET A 13 -7.22 0.23 -7.28
CA MET A 13 -7.72 -1.08 -6.86
C MET A 13 -6.77 -1.74 -5.84
N ALA A 14 -5.46 -1.71 -6.10
CA ALA A 14 -4.45 -2.24 -5.19
C ALA A 14 -4.43 -1.48 -3.84
N LEU A 15 -4.62 -0.15 -3.85
CA LEU A 15 -4.75 0.64 -2.63
C LEU A 15 -5.99 0.25 -1.81
N VAL A 16 -7.11 -0.06 -2.46
CA VAL A 16 -8.31 -0.58 -1.77
C VAL A 16 -8.02 -1.92 -1.11
N VAL A 17 -7.29 -2.82 -1.79
CA VAL A 17 -6.83 -4.08 -1.18
C VAL A 17 -5.99 -3.81 0.08
N LEU A 18 -5.02 -2.90 0.02
CA LEU A 18 -4.22 -2.54 1.18
C LEU A 18 -5.07 -1.94 2.30
N ALA A 19 -6.06 -1.09 1.99
CA ALA A 19 -6.96 -0.52 2.99
C ALA A 19 -7.77 -1.60 3.72
N ILE A 20 -8.29 -2.58 2.97
CA ILE A 20 -9.04 -3.71 3.54
C ILE A 20 -8.13 -4.52 4.46
N LEU A 21 -6.91 -4.87 4.03
CA LEU A 21 -5.99 -5.65 4.85
C LEU A 21 -5.61 -4.93 6.15
N GLN A 22 -5.27 -3.63 6.07
CA GLN A 22 -4.96 -2.83 7.27
C GLN A 22 -6.18 -2.68 8.18
N GLY A 23 -7.37 -2.52 7.62
CA GLY A 23 -8.63 -2.47 8.38
C GLY A 23 -8.93 -3.79 9.10
N VAL A 24 -8.75 -4.92 8.42
CA VAL A 24 -8.90 -6.26 9.01
C VAL A 24 -7.86 -6.50 10.10
N MET A 25 -6.61 -6.08 9.89
CA MET A 25 -5.57 -6.15 10.92
C MET A 25 -5.93 -5.31 12.14
N LEU A 26 -6.37 -4.08 11.95
CA LEU A 26 -6.82 -3.22 13.04
C LEU A 26 -8.00 -3.86 13.79
N ALA A 27 -8.98 -4.41 13.07
CA ALA A 27 -10.12 -5.10 13.67
C ALA A 27 -9.69 -6.34 14.47
N ALA A 28 -8.78 -7.17 13.93
CA ALA A 28 -8.24 -8.34 14.63
C ALA A 28 -7.49 -7.94 15.91
N MET A 29 -6.73 -6.84 15.88
CA MET A 29 -6.05 -6.29 17.06
C MET A 29 -7.04 -5.82 18.13
N LEU A 30 -8.10 -5.10 17.74
CA LEU A 30 -9.14 -4.64 18.67
C LEU A 30 -9.96 -5.81 19.25
N ALA A 31 -10.24 -6.82 18.43
CA ALA A 31 -10.96 -8.04 18.82
C ALA A 31 -10.07 -9.07 19.54
N ARG A 32 -8.75 -8.83 19.62
CA ARG A 32 -7.77 -9.73 20.26
C ARG A 32 -7.74 -11.13 19.64
N VAL A 33 -7.98 -11.23 18.34
CA VAL A 33 -7.99 -12.49 17.60
C VAL A 33 -6.55 -12.83 17.17
N PRO A 34 -6.06 -14.07 17.40
CA PRO A 34 -4.80 -14.55 16.83
C PRO A 34 -4.75 -14.30 15.30
N PRO A 35 -3.59 -13.97 14.70
CA PRO A 35 -2.20 -14.14 15.15
C PRO A 35 -1.66 -12.99 16.03
N HIS A 36 -2.51 -12.04 16.43
CA HIS A 36 -2.11 -10.91 17.27
C HIS A 36 -2.79 -10.95 18.65
N PRO A 37 -2.38 -11.84 19.58
CA PRO A 37 -2.73 -11.70 21.00
C PRO A 37 -2.04 -10.46 21.63
N PRO A 38 -2.61 -9.88 22.71
CA PRO A 38 -2.57 -8.42 22.93
C PRO A 38 -1.36 -7.83 23.66
N PHE A 39 -0.29 -8.57 23.96
CA PHE A 39 0.62 -8.16 25.05
C PHE A 39 2.11 -7.99 24.73
N THR A 40 2.58 -8.21 23.50
CA THR A 40 4.02 -8.05 23.19
C THR A 40 4.34 -6.89 22.25
N ILE A 41 3.36 -6.32 21.55
CA ILE A 41 3.54 -5.15 20.70
C ILE A 41 2.70 -4.04 21.31
N ALA A 42 3.33 -2.95 21.76
CA ALA A 42 2.60 -1.82 22.32
C ALA A 42 1.52 -1.38 21.32
N LEU A 43 0.25 -1.52 21.71
CA LEU A 43 -0.91 -1.16 20.89
C LEU A 43 -0.81 0.30 20.40
N PHE A 44 -0.18 1.15 21.22
CA PHE A 44 0.12 2.55 20.95
C PHE A 44 1.13 2.79 19.82
N ALA A 45 1.93 1.80 19.41
CA ALA A 45 2.81 1.91 18.24
C ALA A 45 2.09 1.47 16.95
N MET A 46 1.30 0.40 17.01
CA MET A 46 0.67 -0.18 15.81
C MET A 46 -0.63 0.51 15.40
N GLY A 47 -1.47 0.93 16.36
CA GLY A 47 -2.72 1.64 16.06
C GLY A 47 -2.47 2.93 15.26
N PRO A 48 -1.60 3.84 15.74
CA PRO A 48 -1.26 5.05 14.99
C PRO A 48 -0.58 4.77 13.64
N TRP A 49 0.25 3.71 13.54
CA TRP A 49 0.86 3.30 12.27
C TRP A 49 -0.20 2.88 11.24
N LEU A 50 -1.15 2.05 11.64
CA LEU A 50 -2.26 1.61 10.78
C LEU A 50 -3.16 2.79 10.39
N GLY A 51 -3.46 3.68 11.34
CA GLY A 51 -4.22 4.91 11.08
C GLY A 51 -3.53 5.81 10.06
N ALA A 52 -2.23 6.04 10.21
CA ALA A 52 -1.43 6.82 9.26
C ALA A 52 -1.37 6.15 7.87
N CYS A 53 -1.26 4.82 7.81
CA CYS A 53 -1.27 4.09 6.55
C CYS A 53 -2.63 4.23 5.83
N LEU A 54 -3.74 4.06 6.56
CA LEU A 54 -5.09 4.24 6.02
C LEU A 54 -5.35 5.68 5.55
N ALA A 55 -4.86 6.67 6.29
CA ALA A 55 -4.94 8.08 5.89
C ALA A 55 -4.15 8.34 4.59
N ALA A 56 -2.94 7.81 4.46
CA ALA A 56 -2.14 7.93 3.24
C ALA A 56 -2.84 7.27 2.03
N ILE A 57 -3.46 6.10 2.24
CA ILE A 57 -4.25 5.44 1.20
C ILE A 57 -5.44 6.31 0.78
N ALA A 58 -6.18 6.86 1.74
CA ALA A 58 -7.34 7.72 1.47
C ALA A 58 -6.94 8.95 0.65
N VAL A 59 -5.87 9.66 1.04
CA VAL A 59 -5.36 10.82 0.30
C VAL A 59 -4.95 10.42 -1.13
N SER A 60 -4.26 9.29 -1.29
CA SER A 60 -3.88 8.79 -2.61
C SER A 60 -5.09 8.55 -3.51
N LEU A 61 -6.15 7.93 -2.98
CA LEU A 61 -7.39 7.67 -3.72
C LEU A 61 -8.11 8.97 -4.10
N MET A 62 -8.23 9.91 -3.16
CA MET A 62 -8.90 11.20 -3.38
C MET A 62 -8.16 12.08 -4.41
N CYS A 63 -6.82 12.07 -4.39
CA CYS A 63 -6.02 12.84 -5.33
C CYS A 63 -5.82 12.14 -6.69
N GLY A 64 -6.29 10.90 -6.85
CA GLY A 64 -6.07 10.08 -8.05
C GLY A 64 -4.70 9.40 -8.06
N ALA A 65 -4.70 8.11 -7.71
CA ALA A 65 -3.50 7.30 -7.48
C ALA A 65 -2.53 7.22 -8.68
N GLU A 66 -3.04 7.24 -9.92
CA GLU A 66 -2.22 7.20 -11.14
C GLU A 66 -2.16 8.55 -11.88
N SER A 67 -3.01 9.51 -11.52
CA SER A 67 -3.22 10.73 -12.31
C SER A 67 -2.42 11.92 -11.78
N SER A 68 -2.30 12.08 -10.45
CA SER A 68 -1.63 13.24 -9.86
C SER A 68 -0.28 12.89 -9.24
N ARG A 69 0.61 13.90 -9.12
CA ARG A 69 1.90 13.75 -8.43
C ARG A 69 1.70 13.46 -6.95
N ALA A 70 0.78 14.18 -6.30
CA ALA A 70 0.44 13.96 -4.90
C ALA A 70 -0.11 12.55 -4.68
N GLY A 71 -1.07 12.11 -5.50
CA GLY A 71 -1.63 10.76 -5.44
C GLY A 71 -0.56 9.68 -5.58
N LYS A 72 0.35 9.80 -6.57
CA LYS A 72 1.49 8.87 -6.71
C LYS A 72 2.41 8.86 -5.50
N GLY A 73 2.70 10.03 -4.93
CA GLY A 73 3.53 10.15 -3.74
C GLY A 73 2.93 9.41 -2.55
N PHE A 74 1.63 9.63 -2.29
CA PHE A 74 0.91 8.94 -1.22
C PHE A 74 0.70 7.44 -1.51
N ALA A 75 0.55 7.04 -2.77
CA ALA A 75 0.52 5.63 -3.15
C ALA A 75 1.84 4.93 -2.82
N LEU A 76 2.98 5.53 -3.18
CA LEU A 76 4.31 5.01 -2.87
C LEU A 76 4.57 4.96 -1.37
N LEU A 77 4.19 6.02 -0.63
CA LEU A 77 4.28 6.03 0.83
C LEU A 77 3.45 4.90 1.44
N SER A 78 2.21 4.72 0.99
CA SER A 78 1.32 3.65 1.45
C SER A 78 1.92 2.27 1.19
N THR A 79 2.55 2.07 0.03
CA THR A 79 3.28 0.83 -0.29
C THR A 79 4.40 0.57 0.70
N VAL A 80 5.25 1.55 0.99
CA VAL A 80 6.35 1.40 1.96
C VAL A 80 5.77 1.04 3.33
N MET A 81 4.73 1.75 3.77
CA MET A 81 4.10 1.48 5.06
C MET A 81 3.48 0.08 5.13
N ALA A 82 2.81 -0.36 4.06
CA ALA A 82 2.22 -1.69 3.97
C ALA A 82 3.30 -2.78 3.95
N LEU A 83 4.47 -2.57 3.35
CA LEU A 83 5.59 -3.51 3.38
C LEU A 83 6.24 -3.62 4.76
N VAL A 84 6.15 -2.61 5.63
CA VAL A 84 6.55 -2.80 7.02
C VAL A 84 5.61 -3.82 7.70
N SER A 85 4.30 -3.74 7.42
CA SER A 85 3.30 -4.65 7.98
C SER A 85 3.32 -6.06 7.37
N TYR A 86 3.46 -6.15 6.04
CA TYR A 86 3.26 -7.37 5.23
C TYR A 86 4.43 -7.69 4.29
N GLY A 87 5.62 -7.17 4.57
CA GLY A 87 6.78 -7.33 3.70
C GLY A 87 7.38 -8.73 3.69
N PRO A 88 8.45 -8.93 2.90
CA PRO A 88 9.10 -10.23 2.74
C PRO A 88 9.60 -10.84 4.06
N GLN A 89 9.94 -10.01 5.04
CA GLN A 89 10.32 -10.45 6.38
C GLN A 89 9.25 -11.29 7.08
N LYS A 90 7.98 -11.21 6.65
CA LYS A 90 6.90 -12.04 7.22
C LYS A 90 6.98 -13.51 6.84
N TRP A 91 7.68 -13.87 5.77
CA TRP A 91 7.81 -15.27 5.37
C TRP A 91 8.64 -16.12 6.34
N VAL A 92 9.42 -15.49 7.22
CA VAL A 92 10.19 -16.16 8.30
C VAL A 92 9.54 -16.01 9.68
N ASP A 93 8.37 -15.38 9.76
CA ASP A 93 7.62 -15.21 11.01
C ASP A 93 6.99 -16.55 11.42
N PRO A 94 7.13 -17.00 12.70
CA PRO A 94 6.49 -18.23 13.17
C PRO A 94 4.96 -18.26 12.95
N ALA A 95 4.31 -17.09 12.91
CA ALA A 95 2.88 -16.96 12.66
C ALA A 95 2.50 -17.02 11.16
N ILE A 96 3.45 -17.24 10.24
CA ILE A 96 3.20 -17.22 8.78
C ILE A 96 2.08 -18.17 8.36
N GLY A 97 1.93 -19.32 9.02
CA GLY A 97 0.83 -20.27 8.77
C GLY A 97 -0.57 -19.66 8.92
N GLN A 98 -0.71 -18.56 9.67
CA GLN A 98 -1.96 -17.84 9.91
C GLN A 98 -2.09 -16.56 9.07
N ILE A 99 -0.98 -15.95 8.63
CA ILE A 99 -0.99 -14.64 7.94
C ILE A 99 -0.63 -14.69 6.45
N TRP A 100 -0.17 -15.82 5.92
CA TRP A 100 0.38 -15.89 4.57
C TRP A 100 -0.57 -15.38 3.46
N PRO A 101 -1.91 -15.58 3.49
CA PRO A 101 -2.78 -15.08 2.42
C PRO A 101 -2.80 -13.55 2.40
N ALA A 102 -2.80 -12.92 3.58
CA ALA A 102 -2.74 -11.47 3.72
C ALA A 102 -1.39 -10.92 3.26
N VAL A 103 -0.29 -11.59 3.62
CA VAL A 103 1.08 -11.22 3.20
C VAL A 103 1.21 -11.26 1.67
N LEU A 104 0.75 -12.35 1.04
CA LEU A 104 0.80 -12.51 -0.41
C LEU A 104 -0.06 -11.45 -1.12
N ALA A 105 -1.30 -11.25 -0.66
CA ALA A 105 -2.20 -10.25 -1.24
C ALA A 105 -1.63 -8.82 -1.13
N ALA A 106 -1.05 -8.48 0.02
CA ALA A 106 -0.41 -7.18 0.23
C ALA A 106 0.80 -6.99 -0.69
N GLN A 107 1.63 -8.02 -0.89
CA GLN A 107 2.80 -7.94 -1.76
C GLN A 107 2.41 -7.79 -3.24
N ILE A 108 1.36 -8.48 -3.70
CA ILE A 108 0.82 -8.31 -5.06
C ILE A 108 0.27 -6.89 -5.25
N ALA A 109 -0.46 -6.37 -4.27
CA ALA A 109 -0.96 -5.00 -4.30
C ALA A 109 0.18 -3.98 -4.33
N CYS A 110 1.19 -4.15 -3.47
CA CYS A 110 2.40 -3.32 -3.44
C CYS A 110 3.15 -3.34 -4.78
N ALA A 111 3.36 -4.52 -5.36
CA ALA A 111 3.99 -4.67 -6.67
C ALA A 111 3.19 -3.94 -7.76
N THR A 112 1.87 -4.08 -7.75
CA THR A 112 0.97 -3.38 -8.69
C THR A 112 1.13 -1.87 -8.55
N ILE A 113 1.11 -1.32 -7.33
CA ILE A 113 1.30 0.13 -7.11
C ILE A 113 2.68 0.58 -7.62
N LEU A 114 3.74 -0.14 -7.28
CA LEU A 114 5.10 0.20 -7.70
C LEU A 114 5.23 0.24 -9.22
N ILE A 115 4.75 -0.80 -9.91
CA ILE A 115 4.82 -0.88 -11.38
C ILE A 115 4.06 0.29 -12.01
N ARG A 116 2.85 0.58 -11.53
CA ARG A 116 1.96 1.57 -12.15
C ARG A 116 2.37 3.01 -11.87
N THR A 117 2.95 3.28 -10.70
CA THR A 117 3.34 4.64 -10.32
C THR A 117 4.77 5.00 -10.73
N SER A 118 5.69 4.02 -10.76
CA SER A 118 7.12 4.25 -11.02
C SER A 118 7.49 4.19 -12.51
N LEU A 119 6.87 3.29 -13.28
CA LEU A 119 7.20 3.09 -14.70
C LEU A 119 7.01 4.37 -15.56
N PRO A 120 5.93 5.16 -15.40
CA PRO A 120 5.76 6.41 -16.16
C PRO A 120 6.77 7.50 -15.78
N LEU A 121 7.27 7.49 -14.55
CA LEU A 121 8.30 8.44 -14.09
C LEU A 121 9.65 8.11 -14.74
N ALA A 122 10.05 6.84 -14.72
CA ALA A 122 11.30 6.39 -15.33
C ALA A 122 11.38 6.73 -16.83
N ILE A 123 10.29 6.55 -17.57
CA ILE A 123 10.21 6.89 -19.00
C ILE A 123 10.36 8.40 -19.23
N ARG A 124 9.74 9.24 -18.39
CA ARG A 124 9.86 10.70 -18.49
C ARG A 124 11.28 11.19 -18.21
N PHE A 125 11.93 10.64 -17.18
CA PHE A 125 13.33 10.98 -16.89
C PHE A 125 14.26 10.59 -18.04
N ARG A 126 14.07 9.40 -18.63
CA ARG A 126 14.88 8.93 -19.75
C ARG A 126 14.75 9.82 -21.00
N ARG A 127 13.54 10.25 -21.34
CA ARG A 127 13.31 11.20 -22.45
C ARG A 127 13.97 12.55 -22.22
N LYS A 128 13.92 13.08 -20.99
CA LYS A 128 14.55 14.36 -20.66
C LYS A 128 16.08 14.28 -20.78
N ALA A 129 16.68 13.14 -20.41
CA ALA A 129 18.12 12.91 -20.58
C ALA A 129 18.55 12.81 -22.05
N GLN A 130 17.70 12.28 -22.93
CA GLN A 130 17.97 12.20 -24.37
C GLN A 130 17.75 13.52 -25.13
N ALA A 131 17.09 14.50 -24.53
CA ALA A 131 16.77 15.79 -25.13
C ALA A 131 17.80 16.89 -24.84
N VAL A 132 18.92 16.57 -24.18
CA VAL A 132 20.04 17.50 -23.98
C VAL A 132 20.97 17.37 -25.19
N PRO A 133 21.02 18.36 -26.11
CA PRO A 133 21.93 18.32 -27.25
C PRO A 133 23.38 18.48 -26.77
N SER A 134 24.27 17.70 -27.38
CA SER A 134 25.73 17.77 -27.25
C SER A 134 26.31 19.03 -27.86
#